data_AF-A0A1C4J138-F1
#
_entry.id   AF-A0A1C4J138-F1
#
_cell.length_a   1.000
_cell.length_b   1.000
_cell.length_c   1.000
_cell.angle_alpha   90.00
_cell.angle_beta   90.00
_cell.angle_gamma   90.00
#
_symmetry.space_group_name_H-M   'P 1'
#
loop_
_entity.id
_entity.type
_entity.pdbx_description
1 polymer ?
#
loop_
_entity_poly.entity_id
_entity_poly.type
_entity_poly.pdbx_seq_one_letter_code
_entity_poly.pdbx_strand_id
1 'polypeptide(L)'
;MTATPVPQSKISATLVDPGRGEHLWTILTMYRVGDDAIRRMNDGENPGVGLLDHENLMTLEGPGCFKCEQPYSKYIAHRKCTGTMGDPA
;
A
#
# COMPACT_ATOMS: atom_id res chain seq x y z
N MET A 1 3.02 6.90 -21.43
CA MET A 1 2.97 7.53 -20.09
C MET A 1 4.38 7.52 -19.51
N THR A 2 4.95 8.68 -19.17
CA THR A 2 6.28 8.76 -18.55
C THR A 2 6.15 8.43 -17.07
N ALA A 3 6.65 7.27 -16.65
CA ALA A 3 6.66 6.88 -15.25
C ALA A 3 7.51 7.88 -14.46
N THR A 4 6.93 8.51 -13.44
CA THR A 4 7.69 9.35 -12.51
C THR A 4 8.62 8.44 -11.70
N PRO A 5 9.95 8.63 -11.73
CA PRO A 5 10.86 7.78 -10.99
C PRO A 5 10.64 7.95 -9.48
N VAL A 6 10.69 6.83 -8.75
CA VAL A 6 10.59 6.84 -7.28
C VAL A 6 11.78 7.62 -6.72
N PRO A 7 11.56 8.62 -5.82
CA PRO A 7 12.66 9.37 -5.22
C PRO A 7 13.65 8.45 -4.49
N GLN A 8 14.96 8.70 -4.66
CA GLN A 8 16.03 7.86 -4.09
C GLN A 8 15.91 7.67 -2.57
N SER A 9 15.40 8.68 -1.85
CA SER A 9 15.17 8.64 -0.40
C SER A 9 14.07 7.67 0.04
N LYS A 10 13.29 7.15 -0.90
CA LYS A 10 12.23 6.15 -0.67
C LYS A 10 12.68 4.74 -1.04
N ILE A 11 13.79 4.58 -1.75
CA ILE A 11 14.35 3.27 -2.09
C ILE A 11 14.98 2.68 -0.82
N SER A 12 14.55 1.49 -0.42
CA SER A 12 14.95 0.82 0.83
C SER A 12 14.62 1.60 2.11
N ALA A 13 13.67 2.54 2.06
CA ALA A 13 13.18 3.17 3.26
C ALA A 13 12.49 2.12 4.12
N THR A 14 13.00 1.87 5.32
CA THR A 14 12.31 1.06 6.31
C THR A 14 10.95 1.69 6.58
N LEU A 15 9.89 0.88 6.67
CA LEU A 15 8.62 1.32 7.23
C LEU A 15 8.90 1.80 8.66
N VAL A 16 9.06 3.10 8.83
CA VAL A 16 9.27 3.69 10.15
C VAL A 16 7.91 3.71 10.83
N ASP A 17 7.78 3.06 11.99
CA ASP A 17 6.63 3.29 12.85
C ASP A 17 6.59 4.78 13.16
N PRO A 18 5.51 5.52 12.82
CA PRO A 18 5.42 6.95 13.10
C PRO A 18 5.47 7.28 14.61
N GLY A 19 5.67 6.31 15.49
CA GLY A 19 5.93 6.56 16.90
C GLY A 19 4.65 6.74 17.70
N ARG A 20 4.78 6.86 19.02
CA ARG A 20 3.65 6.74 19.94
C ARG A 20 2.66 7.90 19.75
N GLY A 21 1.41 7.58 19.45
CA GLY A 21 0.34 8.56 19.26
C GLY A 21 0.18 9.05 17.82
N GLU A 22 1.09 8.71 16.91
CA GLU A 22 0.96 9.06 15.49
C GLU A 22 0.28 7.93 14.70
N HIS A 23 -0.54 8.33 13.72
CA HIS A 23 -1.24 7.44 12.82
C HIS A 23 -0.39 7.12 11.58
N LEU A 24 -0.34 5.84 11.19
CA LEU A 24 0.12 5.41 9.87
C LEU A 24 -1.10 5.19 8.97
N TRP A 25 -1.43 6.16 8.12
CA TRP A 25 -2.56 6.05 7.18
C TRP A 25 -2.15 5.21 5.96
N THR A 26 -2.92 4.16 5.69
CA THR A 26 -2.71 3.27 4.55
C THR A 26 -3.97 3.15 3.70
N ILE A 27 -3.78 2.83 2.43
CA ILE A 27 -4.83 2.47 1.48
C ILE A 27 -4.40 1.13 0.87
N LEU A 28 -5.31 0.17 0.88
CA LEU A 28 -5.13 -1.13 0.23
C LEU A 28 -5.72 -1.05 -1.18
N THR A 29 -4.91 -1.37 -2.17
CA THR A 29 -5.31 -1.53 -3.57
C THR A 29 -5.28 -3.01 -3.92
N MET A 30 -6.35 -3.52 -4.55
CA MET A 30 -6.40 -4.90 -5.03
C MET A 30 -6.54 -4.91 -6.55
N TYR A 31 -5.73 -5.75 -7.22
CA TYR A 31 -5.74 -5.91 -8.67
C TYR A 31 -6.07 -7.34 -9.05
N ARG A 32 -6.79 -7.51 -10.17
CA ARG A 32 -7.00 -8.85 -10.73
C ARG A 32 -5.82 -9.18 -11.63
N VAL A 33 -5.11 -10.26 -11.31
CA VAL A 33 -4.12 -10.83 -12.22
C VAL A 33 -4.68 -12.13 -12.78
N GLY A 34 -4.75 -12.26 -14.10
CA GLY A 34 -5.19 -13.49 -14.75
C GLY A 34 -4.14 -14.59 -14.71
N ASP A 35 -4.56 -15.86 -14.71
CA ASP A 35 -3.66 -17.03 -14.64
C ASP A 35 -2.57 -17.01 -15.72
N ASP A 36 -2.90 -16.59 -16.94
CA ASP A 36 -1.92 -16.52 -18.03
C ASP A 36 -0.84 -15.46 -17.78
N ALA A 37 -1.20 -14.35 -17.14
CA ALA A 37 -0.22 -13.34 -16.72
C ALA A 37 0.68 -13.89 -15.60
N ILE A 38 0.13 -14.65 -14.65
CA ILE A 38 0.92 -15.32 -13.60
C ILE A 38 1.90 -16.31 -14.19
N ARG A 39 1.46 -17.18 -15.12
CA ARG A 39 2.32 -18.16 -15.80
C ARG A 39 3.49 -17.46 -16.52
N ARG A 40 3.19 -16.43 -17.31
CA ARG A 40 4.21 -15.64 -18.00
C ARG A 40 5.21 -14.97 -17.05
N MET A 41 4.75 -14.42 -15.91
CA MET A 41 5.66 -13.87 -14.90
C MET A 41 6.60 -14.94 -14.32
N ASN A 42 6.08 -16.14 -14.04
CA ASN A 42 6.88 -17.24 -13.51
C ASN A 42 7.92 -17.75 -14.52
N ASP A 43 7.60 -17.69 -15.81
CA ASP A 43 8.47 -18.11 -16.91
C ASP A 43 9.45 -17.00 -17.36
N GLY A 44 9.43 -15.83 -16.71
CA GLY A 44 10.29 -14.69 -17.05
C GLY A 44 9.90 -13.97 -18.35
N GLU A 45 8.69 -14.22 -18.85
CA GLU A 45 8.13 -13.61 -20.05
C GLU A 45 7.42 -12.29 -19.74
N ASN A 46 7.09 -11.51 -20.78
CA ASN A 46 6.28 -10.31 -20.62
C ASN A 46 4.83 -10.68 -20.25
N PRO A 47 4.32 -10.28 -19.07
CA PRO A 47 3.00 -10.67 -18.60
C PRO A 47 1.83 -9.95 -19.31
N GLY A 48 2.10 -8.97 -20.18
CA GLY A 48 1.08 -8.19 -20.89
C GLY A 48 1.01 -6.74 -20.43
N VAL A 49 -0.10 -6.06 -20.73
CA VAL A 49 -0.30 -4.65 -20.38
C VAL A 49 -0.23 -4.49 -18.85
N GLY A 50 0.66 -3.60 -18.39
CA GLY A 50 1.14 -3.57 -17.02
C GLY A 50 0.02 -3.43 -15.97
N LEU A 51 0.15 -4.22 -14.89
CA LEU A 51 -0.77 -4.34 -13.74
C LEU A 51 -0.86 -3.08 -12.86
N LEU A 52 -0.62 -1.90 -13.44
CA LEU A 52 -0.52 -0.62 -12.74
C LEU A 52 -1.45 0.45 -13.33
N ASP A 53 -2.29 0.12 -14.32
CA ASP A 53 -3.36 1.02 -14.74
C ASP A 53 -4.59 0.92 -13.82
N HIS A 54 -5.39 1.99 -13.77
CA HIS A 54 -6.62 2.03 -12.97
C HIS A 54 -7.67 1.02 -13.44
N GLU A 55 -7.55 0.49 -14.66
CA GLU A 55 -8.54 -0.42 -15.26
C GLU A 55 -8.47 -1.84 -14.67
N ASN A 56 -7.32 -2.21 -14.10
CA ASN A 56 -7.12 -3.49 -13.41
C ASN A 56 -7.41 -3.46 -11.89
N LEU A 57 -7.80 -2.30 -11.35
CA LEU A 57 -8.12 -2.14 -9.94
C LEU A 57 -9.50 -2.74 -9.63
N MET A 58 -9.53 -3.80 -8.80
CA MET A 58 -10.77 -4.45 -8.37
C MET A 58 -11.44 -3.70 -7.22
N THR A 59 -10.64 -3.25 -6.25
CA THR A 59 -11.14 -2.51 -5.10
C THR A 59 -10.05 -1.61 -4.53
N LEU A 60 -10.52 -0.56 -3.87
CA LEU A 60 -9.73 0.36 -3.09
C LEU A 60 -10.35 0.40 -1.70
N GLU A 61 -9.60 -0.05 -0.70
CA GLU A 61 -10.03 0.03 0.70
C GLU A 61 -9.13 1.01 1.45
N GLY A 62 -9.72 2.09 1.98
CA GLY A 62 -9.01 3.08 2.80
C GLY A 62 -9.51 4.52 2.60
N PRO A 63 -8.86 5.52 3.25
CA PRO A 63 -7.70 5.38 4.12
C PRO A 63 -8.09 4.82 5.50
N GLY A 64 -7.25 3.96 6.07
CA GLY A 64 -7.38 3.44 7.43
C GLY A 64 -6.05 3.54 8.16
N CYS A 65 -6.07 3.64 9.49
CA CYS A 65 -4.82 3.63 10.25
C CYS A 65 -4.33 2.19 10.44
N PHE A 66 -3.12 1.88 9.97
CA PHE A 66 -2.53 0.54 10.12
C PHE A 66 -2.31 0.13 11.58
N LYS A 67 -2.14 1.09 12.49
CA LYS A 67 -1.86 0.83 13.92
C LYS A 67 -3.11 0.51 14.74
N CYS A 68 -4.15 1.34 14.60
CA CYS A 68 -5.37 1.24 15.42
C CYS A 68 -6.58 0.73 14.62
N GLU A 69 -6.37 0.39 13.35
CA GLU A 69 -7.36 -0.18 12.42
C GLU A 69 -8.63 0.66 12.25
N GLN A 70 -8.58 1.93 12.64
CA GLN A 70 -9.71 2.85 12.49
C GLN A 70 -9.75 3.40 11.06
N PRO A 71 -10.93 3.47 10.43
CA PRO A 71 -11.11 4.19 9.19
C PRO A 71 -10.73 5.67 9.35
N TYR A 72 -10.21 6.27 8.30
CA TYR A 72 -9.91 7.69 8.27
C TYR A 72 -11.21 8.49 8.44
N SER A 73 -11.16 9.40 9.40
CA SER A 73 -12.05 10.55 9.45
C SER A 73 -11.24 11.73 9.96
N LYS A 74 -11.66 12.96 9.64
CA LYS A 74 -11.02 14.16 10.19
C LYS A 74 -10.96 14.11 11.71
N TYR A 75 -12.01 13.60 12.34
CA TYR A 75 -12.07 13.46 13.79
C TYR A 75 -11.01 12.50 14.35
N ILE A 76 -10.84 11.31 13.76
CA ILE A 76 -9.80 10.37 14.19
C ILE A 76 -8.41 10.91 13.86
N ALA A 77 -8.22 11.55 12.70
CA ALA A 77 -6.93 12.10 12.28
C ALA A 77 -6.34 13.16 13.22
N HIS A 78 -7.18 13.84 14.01
CA HIS A 78 -6.73 14.81 15.02
C HIS A 78 -6.56 14.22 16.42
N ARG A 79 -6.87 12.92 16.62
CA ARG A 79 -6.68 12.23 17.89
C ARG A 79 -5.34 11.51 17.93
N LYS A 80 -4.87 11.21 19.14
CA LYS A 80 -3.72 10.34 19.31
C LYS A 80 -4.10 8.92 18.90
N CYS A 81 -3.28 8.32 18.05
CA CYS A 81 -3.37 6.91 17.72
C CYS A 81 -3.15 6.07 19.00
N THR A 82 -4.06 5.13 19.24
CA THR A 82 -4.00 4.22 20.40
C THR A 82 -3.41 2.85 20.05
N GLY A 83 -3.09 2.62 18.78
CA GLY A 83 -2.57 1.34 18.29
C GLY A 83 -1.05 1.29 18.25
N THR A 84 -0.52 0.08 18.02
CA THR A 84 0.92 -0.20 17.86
C THR A 84 1.10 -1.09 16.63
N MET A 85 2.28 -1.11 16.01
CA MET A 85 2.56 -2.06 14.92
C MET A 85 2.97 -3.46 15.42
N GLY A 86 2.82 -3.74 16.73
CA GLY A 86 3.49 -4.87 17.39
C GLY A 86 4.99 -4.64 17.58
N ASP A 87 5.64 -5.42 18.44
CA ASP A 87 7.11 -5.48 18.45
C ASP A 87 7.57 -6.33 17.25
N PRO A 88 8.52 -5.86 16.43
CA PRO A 88 9.19 -6.72 15.47
C PRO A 88 10.02 -7.73 16.27
N ALA A 89 9.51 -8.95 16.41
CA ALA A 89 10.26 -10.07 17.00
C ALA A 89 11.50 -10.40 16.17
#